data_AF-A0A2N7W8H8-F1
#
_entry.id   AF-A0A2N7W8H8-F1
#
_cell.length_a   1.000
_cell.length_b   1.000
_cell.length_c   1.000
_cell.angle_alpha   90.00
_cell.angle_beta   90.00
_cell.angle_gamma   90.00
#
_symmetry.space_group_name_H-M   'P 1'
#
loop_
_entity.id
_entity.type
_entity.pdbx_description
1 polymer ?
#
loop_
_entity_poly.entity_id
_entity_poly.type
_entity_poly.pdbx_seq_one_letter_code
_entity_poly.pdbx_strand_id
1 'polypeptide(L)' 'MSKHNIEQCVRDSLGMYFQDLDGANPHDVYDMVMSCVEKPMLEVVLERAGGNQSLAADYLGINRNTLRKKLQQHGLL' A
#
# COMPACT_ATOMS: atom_id res chain seq x y z
N MET A 1 -1.16 14.57 7.79
CA MET A 1 -2.31 14.35 6.89
C MET A 1 -3.45 13.74 7.68
N SER A 2 -4.68 14.21 7.49
CA SER A 2 -5.85 13.54 8.08
C SER A 2 -6.14 12.26 7.30
N LYS A 3 -6.69 11.24 7.97
CA LYS A 3 -7.24 10.03 7.32
C LYS A 3 -8.14 10.38 6.13
N HIS A 4 -8.90 11.47 6.27
CA HIS A 4 -9.80 11.98 5.24
C HIS A 4 -9.10 12.33 3.92
N ASN A 5 -7.84 12.81 3.97
CA ASN A 5 -7.11 13.20 2.77
C ASN A 5 -6.71 11.97 1.94
N ILE A 6 -6.23 10.90 2.60
CA ILE A 6 -5.83 9.66 1.92
C ILE A 6 -7.06 8.98 1.31
N GLU A 7 -8.17 8.91 2.05
CA GLU A 7 -9.43 8.39 1.53
C GLU A 7 -9.88 9.15 0.28
N GLN A 8 -9.77 10.48 0.28
CA GLN A 8 -10.15 11.29 -0.88
C GLN A 8 -9.23 11.02 -2.08
N CYS A 9 -7.92 10.97 -1.89
CA CYS A 9 -6.98 10.63 -2.97
C CYS A 9 -7.28 9.25 -3.60
N VAL A 10 -7.66 8.25 -2.79
CA VAL A 10 -8.05 6.94 -3.31
C VAL A 10 -9.33 7.01 -4.13
N ARG A 11 -10.36 7.74 -3.66
CA ARG A 11 -11.62 7.93 -4.40
C ARG A 11 -11.38 8.62 -5.74
N ASP A 12 -10.61 9.70 -5.74
CA ASP A 12 -10.31 10.48 -6.94
C ASP A 12 -9.53 9.64 -7.96
N SER A 13 -8.53 8.88 -7.50
CA SER A 13 -7.70 8.01 -8.35
C SER A 13 -8.52 6.88 -8.99
N LEU A 14 -9.39 6.23 -8.22
CA LEU A 14 -10.28 5.20 -8.74
C LEU A 14 -11.33 5.79 -9.69
N GLY A 15 -11.84 6.99 -9.40
CA GLY A 15 -12.75 7.71 -10.28
C GLY A 15 -12.14 7.94 -11.67
N MET A 16 -10.90 8.40 -11.73
CA MET A 16 -10.15 8.56 -12.99
C MET A 16 -9.94 7.22 -13.69
N TYR A 17 -9.49 6.19 -12.98
CA TYR A 17 -9.31 4.84 -13.55
C TYR A 17 -10.59 4.31 -14.23
N PHE A 18 -11.76 4.47 -13.61
CA PHE A 18 -13.02 4.03 -14.20
C PHE A 18 -13.50 4.90 -15.36
N GLN A 19 -13.15 6.18 -15.40
CA GLN A 19 -13.39 7.04 -16.56
C GLN A 19 -12.53 6.60 -17.75
N ASP A 20 -11.25 6.26 -17.50
CA ASP A 20 -10.30 5.82 -18.52
C ASP A 20 -10.59 4.40 -19.05
N LEU A 21 -11.35 3.60 -18.29
CA LEU A 21 -11.70 2.24 -18.67
C LEU A 21 -12.62 2.16 -19.91
N ASP A 22 -13.26 3.27 -20.29
CA ASP A 22 -14.08 3.42 -21.50
C ASP A 22 -15.07 2.26 -21.76
N GLY A 23 -15.74 1.80 -20.68
CA GLY A 23 -16.74 0.74 -20.74
C GLY A 23 -16.19 -0.70 -20.76
N ALA A 24 -14.88 -0.91 -20.70
CA ALA A 24 -14.30 -2.22 -20.43
C ALA A 24 -14.66 -2.69 -19.01
N ASN A 25 -14.68 -4.00 -18.77
CA ASN A 25 -14.89 -4.52 -17.43
C ASN A 25 -13.58 -4.48 -16.64
N PRO A 26 -13.57 -3.93 -15.41
CA PRO A 26 -12.40 -3.97 -14.54
C PRO A 26 -12.09 -5.40 -14.09
N HIS A 27 -10.82 -5.71 -13.88
CA HIS A 27 -10.36 -6.97 -13.31
C HIS A 27 -9.31 -6.72 -12.24
N ASP A 28 -9.34 -7.50 -11.15
CA ASP A 28 -8.35 -7.48 -10.06
C ASP A 28 -8.04 -6.10 -9.46
N VAL A 29 -9.03 -5.20 -9.41
CA VAL A 29 -8.88 -3.83 -8.89
C VAL A 29 -8.37 -3.83 -7.45
N TYR A 30 -8.80 -4.79 -6.63
CA TYR A 30 -8.34 -4.91 -5.25
C TYR A 30 -6.82 -5.14 -5.19
N ASP A 31 -6.30 -6.11 -5.93
CA ASP A 31 -4.88 -6.44 -5.95
C ASP A 31 -4.06 -5.31 -6.58
N MET A 32 -4.57 -4.68 -7.65
CA MET A 32 -3.97 -3.48 -8.23
C MET A 32 -3.82 -2.38 -7.19
N VAL A 33 -4.90 -1.99 -6.50
CA VAL A 33 -4.88 -0.93 -5.48
C VAL A 33 -3.97 -1.31 -4.31
N MET A 34 -4.08 -2.54 -3.81
CA MET A 34 -3.24 -2.99 -2.69
C MET A 34 -1.77 -2.98 -3.04
N SER A 35 -1.39 -3.39 -4.26
CA SER A 35 0.00 -3.32 -4.71
C SER A 35 0.53 -1.88 -4.79
N CYS A 36 -0.30 -0.95 -5.25
CA CYS A 36 0.03 0.48 -5.35
C CYS A 36 0.16 1.17 -3.99
N VAL A 37 -0.58 0.72 -2.97
CA VAL A 37 -0.61 1.36 -1.65
C VAL A 37 0.37 0.71 -0.68
N GLU A 38 0.44 -0.63 -0.70
CA GLU A 38 1.18 -1.38 0.30
C GLU A 38 2.69 -1.20 0.14
N LYS A 39 3.23 -1.35 -1.07
CA LYS A 39 4.67 -1.20 -1.30
C LYS A 39 5.23 0.15 -0.84
N PRO A 40 4.71 1.32 -1.26
CA PRO A 40 5.25 2.61 -0.81
C PRO A 40 5.05 2.83 0.69
N MET A 41 3.98 2.33 1.28
CA MET A 41 3.79 2.39 2.73
C MET A 41 4.88 1.59 3.47
N LEU A 42 5.22 0.39 2.99
CA LEU A 42 6.30 -0.42 3.56
C LEU A 42 7.67 0.24 3.40
N GLU A 43 7.97 0.82 2.24
CA GLU A 43 9.23 1.54 1.97
C GLU A 43 9.42 2.71 2.94
N VAL A 44 8.42 3.59 3.05
CA VAL A 44 8.48 4.77 3.92
C VAL A 44 8.61 4.37 5.39
N VAL A 45 7.90 3.33 5.83
CA VAL A 45 7.96 2.88 7.22
C VAL A 45 9.29 2.19 7.54
N LEU A 46 9.84 1.40 6.62
CA LEU A 46 11.18 0.82 6.77
C LEU A 46 12.26 1.89 6.84
N GLU A 47 12.21 2.89 5.96
CA GLU A 47 13.14 4.02 6.00
C GLU A 47 13.04 4.75 7.33
N ARG A 48 11.81 5.05 7.80
CA ARG A 48 11.57 5.69 9.09
C ARG A 48 12.08 4.87 10.27
N ALA A 49 12.04 3.54 10.17
CA ALA A 49 12.59 2.62 11.16
C ALA A 49 14.09 2.34 10.99
N GLY A 50 14.78 2.99 10.04
CA GLY A 50 16.20 2.76 9.76
C GLY A 50 16.52 1.33 9.32
N GLY A 51 15.58 0.68 8.61
CA GLY A 51 15.69 -0.73 8.21
C GLY A 51 15.40 -1.75 9.32
N ASN A 52 15.08 -1.31 10.54
CA ASN A 52 14.73 -2.23 11.63
C ASN A 52 13.31 -2.79 11.45
N GLN A 53 13.23 -4.04 10.99
CA GLN A 53 11.94 -4.71 10.74
C GLN A 53 11.07 -4.89 11.99
N SER A 54 11.64 -5.05 13.18
CA SER A 54 10.83 -5.17 14.40
C SER A 54 10.14 -3.84 14.70
N LEU A 55 10.89 -2.73 14.64
CA LEU A 55 10.36 -1.39 14.87
C LEU A 55 9.35 -0.98 13.78
N ALA A 56 9.63 -1.32 12.52
CA ALA A 56 8.70 -1.10 11.42
C ALA A 56 7.38 -1.87 11.62
N ALA A 57 7.46 -3.11 12.11
CA ALA A 57 6.27 -3.92 12.42
C ALA A 57 5.43 -3.29 13.55
N ASP A 58 6.09 -2.73 14.57
CA ASP A 58 5.44 -2.00 15.65
C ASP A 58 4.74 -0.72 15.13
N TYR A 59 5.39 0.05 14.25
CA TYR A 59 4.79 1.24 13.62
C TYR A 59 3.55 0.90 12.78
N LEU A 60 3.59 -0.24 12.09
CA LEU A 60 2.48 -0.74 11.28
C LEU A 60 1.38 -1.41 12.11
N GLY A 61 1.66 -1.77 13.37
CA GLY A 61 0.74 -2.53 14.21
C GLY A 61 0.49 -3.95 13.72
N ILE A 62 1.47 -4.58 13.07
CA ILE A 62 1.37 -5.96 12.55
C ILE A 62 2.47 -6.85 13.13
N ASN A 63 2.26 -8.16 13.09
CA ASN A 63 3.30 -9.11 13.48
C ASN A 63 4.53 -8.99 12.55
N ARG A 64 5.75 -9.03 13.11
CA ARG A 64 7.01 -8.98 12.35
C ARG A 64 7.11 -10.04 11.24
N ASN A 65 6.59 -11.25 11.47
CA ASN A 65 6.58 -12.30 10.45
C ASN A 65 5.64 -11.97 9.29
N THR A 66 4.53 -11.27 9.57
CA THR A 66 3.63 -10.74 8.54
C THR A 66 4.33 -9.66 7.73
N LEU A 67 5.00 -8.71 8.40
CA LEU A 67 5.81 -7.69 7.71
C LEU A 67 6.85 -8.35 6.80
N ARG A 68 7.62 -9.31 7.32
CA ARG A 68 8.65 -10.03 6.56
C ARG A 68 8.07 -10.67 5.29
N LYS A 69 6.93 -11.35 5.38
CA LYS A 69 6.26 -11.93 4.20
C LYS A 69 5.88 -10.87 3.16
N LYS A 70 5.32 -9.74 3.61
CA LYS A 70 4.95 -8.62 2.72
C LYS A 70 6.18 -8.01 2.04
N LEU A 71 7.27 -7.80 2.78
CA LEU A 71 8.53 -7.32 2.21
C LEU A 71 9.07 -8.25 1.13
N GLN A 72 8.98 -9.58 1.31
CA GLN A 72 9.36 -10.55 0.27
C GLN A 72 8.45 -10.47 -0.96
N GLN A 73 7.13 -10.37 -0.75
CA GLN A 73 6.14 -10.24 -1.84
C GLN A 73 6.39 -8.99 -2.70
N HIS A 74 6.85 -7.90 -2.08
CA HIS A 74 7.11 -6.62 -2.75
C HIS A 74 8.57 -6.41 -3.19
N GLY A 75 9.45 -7.40 -2.98
CA GLY A 75 10.87 -7.34 -3.38
C GLY A 75 11.72 -6.33 -2.59
N LEU A 76 11.40 -6.14 -1.30
CA LEU A 76 12.05 -5.19 -0.39
C LEU A 76 13.00 -5.87 0.63
N LEU A 77 13.35 -7.13 0.40
CA LEU A 77 14.08 -8.00 1.34
C LEU A 77 15.23 -8.72 0.65
#